data_AF-A0AAU1ZQ29-F1
#
_entry.id   AF-A0AAU1ZQ29-F1
#
_cell.length_a   1.000
_cell.length_b   1.000
_cell.length_c   1.000
_cell.angle_alpha   90.00
_cell.angle_beta   90.00
_cell.angle_gamma   90.00
#
_symmetry.space_group_name_H-M   'P 1'
#
loop_
_entity.id
_entity.type
_entity.pdbx_description
1 polymer ?
#
loop_
_entity_poly.entity_id
_entity_poly.type
_entity_poly.pdbx_seq_one_letter_code
_entity_poly.pdbx_strand_id
1 'polypeptide(L)'
;MDTQAAPEQTQHDAIACGPPIRKLFRDVIADRLPDRMPLQAAMLFDSEIDPAWDDRTFLAEFYNEILHQDTCQPYTADGLDLLAALAVDDRVPARQRFEAVGLLFRAATVADRHLAESWPAAPQHADPDSEARACNAVLLHTPDLLARWSGECFAVRLALAGLAVVFPTDRTLPALTARLHTFMNQHPQGTDIGDYLRFVLVLAAQDDSQTLAVTEKLTDAYWTGTVRGAPTRARALHLFGQMLTRVGAGLTRPAPTGQ
;
A
#
# COMPACT_ATOMS: atom_id res chain seq x y z
N MET A 1 2.86 -32.92 -46.05
CA MET A 1 1.55 -32.29 -45.78
C MET A 1 1.61 -31.95 -44.30
N ASP A 2 2.15 -30.78 -44.00
CA ASP A 2 2.65 -30.42 -42.67
C ASP A 2 1.60 -29.66 -41.85
N THR A 3 1.44 -30.15 -40.62
CA THR A 3 1.37 -29.40 -39.37
C THR A 3 0.19 -28.45 -39.14
N GLN A 4 -0.78 -28.95 -38.35
CA GLN A 4 -1.50 -28.14 -37.36
C GLN A 4 -1.60 -28.93 -36.05
N ALA A 5 -0.65 -28.71 -35.15
CA ALA A 5 -0.71 -29.10 -33.75
C ALA A 5 -0.07 -27.97 -32.92
N ALA A 6 -0.83 -26.89 -32.69
CA ALA A 6 -0.37 -25.73 -31.91
C ALA A 6 -1.47 -24.82 -31.27
N PRO A 7 -2.68 -25.30 -30.86
CA PRO A 7 -3.52 -24.51 -29.95
C PRO A 7 -3.66 -25.10 -28.53
N GLU A 8 -3.55 -26.42 -28.35
CA GLU A 8 -3.85 -27.05 -27.05
C GLU A 8 -2.78 -26.81 -25.99
N GLN A 9 -1.51 -26.67 -26.39
CA GLN A 9 -0.39 -26.50 -25.46
C GLN A 9 -0.34 -25.09 -24.86
N THR A 10 -0.60 -24.07 -25.68
CA THR A 10 -0.68 -22.66 -25.25
C THR A 10 -1.86 -22.43 -24.29
N GLN A 11 -2.98 -23.14 -24.49
CA GLN A 11 -4.15 -23.06 -23.62
C GLN A 11 -3.91 -23.76 -22.28
N HIS A 12 -3.27 -24.93 -22.26
CA HIS A 12 -2.88 -25.61 -21.02
C HIS A 12 -1.84 -24.81 -20.22
N ASP A 13 -0.85 -24.19 -20.88
CA ASP A 13 0.14 -23.33 -20.23
C ASP A 13 -0.50 -22.06 -19.65
N ALA A 14 -1.50 -21.48 -20.35
CA ALA A 14 -2.26 -20.33 -19.85
C ALA A 14 -3.14 -20.69 -18.64
N ILE A 15 -3.77 -21.87 -18.64
CA ILE A 15 -4.58 -22.37 -17.52
C ILE A 15 -3.68 -22.70 -16.31
N ALA A 16 -2.50 -23.28 -16.54
CA ALA A 16 -1.53 -23.63 -15.48
C ALA A 16 -0.75 -22.43 -14.91
N CYS A 17 -0.64 -21.32 -15.64
CA CYS A 17 -0.01 -20.09 -15.15
C CYS A 17 -1.00 -19.17 -14.39
N GLY A 18 -2.30 -19.28 -14.67
CA GLY A 18 -3.32 -18.41 -14.08
C GLY A 18 -3.27 -16.98 -14.66
N PRO A 19 -3.86 -15.99 -13.96
CA PRO A 19 -3.93 -14.61 -14.45
C PRO A 19 -2.55 -14.01 -14.77
N PRO A 20 -2.40 -13.19 -15.82
CA PRO A 20 -1.11 -12.60 -16.21
C PRO A 20 -0.37 -11.90 -15.07
N ILE A 21 -1.08 -11.19 -14.19
CA ILE A 21 -0.45 -10.50 -13.07
C ILE A 21 0.16 -11.46 -12.05
N ARG A 22 -0.45 -12.63 -11.86
CA ARG A 22 0.07 -13.68 -10.97
C ARG A 22 1.39 -14.23 -11.50
N LYS A 23 1.46 -14.50 -12.80
CA LYS A 23 2.71 -14.96 -13.44
C LYS A 23 3.82 -13.92 -13.26
N LEU A 24 3.52 -12.65 -13.52
CA LEU A 24 4.48 -11.57 -13.29
C LEU A 24 4.97 -11.53 -11.83
N PHE A 25 4.05 -11.62 -10.88
CA PHE A 25 4.41 -11.60 -9.45
C PHE A 25 5.27 -12.81 -9.08
N ARG A 26 4.90 -14.00 -9.55
CA ARG A 26 5.69 -15.22 -9.37
C ARG A 26 7.12 -15.05 -9.87
N ASP A 27 7.29 -14.56 -11.09
CA ASP A 27 8.61 -14.37 -11.70
C ASP A 27 9.43 -13.35 -10.91
N VAL A 28 8.82 -12.23 -10.49
CA VAL A 28 9.48 -11.23 -9.64
C VAL A 28 9.92 -11.81 -8.30
N ILE A 29 9.04 -12.56 -7.62
CA ILE A 29 9.34 -13.15 -6.32
C ILE A 29 10.41 -14.24 -6.44
N ALA A 30 10.36 -15.08 -7.48
CA ALA A 30 11.38 -16.10 -7.73
C ALA A 30 12.78 -15.49 -7.89
N ASP A 31 12.88 -14.36 -8.60
CA ASP A 31 14.15 -13.68 -8.83
C ASP A 31 14.67 -12.94 -7.58
N ARG A 32 13.78 -12.33 -6.80
CA ARG A 32 14.16 -11.45 -5.68
C ARG A 32 14.27 -12.14 -4.34
N LEU A 33 13.53 -13.23 -4.12
CA LEU A 33 13.46 -13.97 -2.87
C LEU A 33 13.72 -15.49 -3.10
N PRO A 34 14.85 -15.88 -3.72
CA PRO A 34 15.10 -17.28 -4.05
C PRO A 34 15.21 -18.19 -2.83
N ASP A 35 15.68 -17.66 -1.70
CA ASP A 35 16.03 -18.44 -0.50
C ASP A 35 14.96 -18.40 0.61
N ARG A 36 13.92 -17.58 0.45
CA ARG A 36 12.89 -17.37 1.50
C ARG A 36 11.51 -17.25 0.87
N MET A 37 10.76 -18.34 0.88
CA MET A 37 9.41 -18.40 0.35
C MET A 37 8.41 -18.44 1.51
N PRO A 38 7.82 -17.30 1.90
CA PRO A 38 6.84 -17.25 2.99
C PRO A 38 5.56 -18.00 2.61
N LEU A 39 4.75 -18.39 3.60
CA LEU A 39 3.53 -19.18 3.36
C LEU A 39 2.59 -18.52 2.34
N GLN A 40 2.48 -17.19 2.37
CA GLN A 40 1.65 -16.41 1.46
C GLN A 40 2.10 -16.49 0.00
N ALA A 41 3.35 -16.87 -0.25
CA ALA A 41 3.82 -17.10 -1.62
C ALA A 41 3.23 -18.38 -2.24
N ALA A 42 2.62 -19.27 -1.44
CA ALA A 42 1.92 -20.44 -1.98
C ALA A 42 0.92 -20.05 -3.07
N MET A 43 0.17 -18.95 -2.90
CA MET A 43 -0.76 -18.44 -3.92
C MET A 43 -0.07 -18.14 -5.27
N LEU A 44 1.21 -17.79 -5.26
CA LEU A 44 1.99 -17.54 -6.48
C LEU A 44 2.49 -18.83 -7.11
N PHE A 45 2.96 -19.80 -6.32
CA PHE A 45 3.71 -20.96 -6.80
C PHE A 45 2.90 -22.27 -6.88
N ASP A 46 1.73 -22.34 -6.24
CA ASP A 46 0.92 -23.56 -6.26
C ASP A 46 0.36 -23.86 -7.66
N SER A 47 0.22 -25.15 -7.94
CA SER A 47 -0.30 -25.70 -9.19
C SER A 47 -1.82 -25.66 -9.27
N GLU A 48 -2.50 -25.62 -8.12
CA GLU A 48 -3.95 -25.49 -8.06
C GLU A 48 -4.35 -24.02 -8.18
N ILE A 49 -5.00 -23.67 -9.28
CA ILE A 49 -5.51 -22.34 -9.55
C ILE A 49 -6.97 -22.50 -9.88
N ASP A 50 -7.82 -21.67 -9.27
CA ASP A 50 -9.19 -21.56 -9.71
C ASP A 50 -9.20 -20.99 -11.14
N PRO A 51 -9.63 -21.76 -12.16
CA PRO A 51 -9.64 -21.31 -13.55
C PRO A 51 -10.58 -20.12 -13.79
N ALA A 52 -11.44 -19.77 -12.83
CA ALA A 52 -12.28 -18.59 -12.88
C ALA A 52 -11.59 -17.30 -12.41
N TRP A 53 -10.37 -17.35 -11.86
CA TRP A 53 -9.68 -16.15 -11.38
C TRP A 53 -9.19 -15.27 -12.52
N ASP A 54 -9.69 -14.04 -12.56
CA ASP A 54 -9.08 -12.94 -13.30
C ASP A 54 -8.03 -12.20 -12.45
N ASP A 55 -7.30 -11.25 -13.06
CA ASP A 55 -6.28 -10.45 -12.36
C ASP A 55 -6.85 -9.74 -11.13
N ARG A 56 -8.11 -9.28 -11.19
CA ARG A 56 -8.75 -8.53 -10.11
C ARG A 56 -9.04 -9.42 -8.91
N THR A 57 -9.62 -10.59 -9.17
CA THR A 57 -9.94 -11.59 -8.14
C THR A 57 -8.66 -12.08 -7.48
N PHE A 58 -7.65 -12.43 -8.29
CA PHE A 58 -6.35 -12.84 -7.77
C PHE A 58 -5.72 -11.76 -6.87
N LEU A 59 -5.68 -10.50 -7.30
CA LEU A 59 -5.09 -9.42 -6.49
C LEU A 59 -5.85 -9.20 -5.17
N ALA A 60 -7.18 -9.31 -5.20
CA ALA A 60 -7.99 -9.18 -3.99
C ALA A 60 -7.66 -10.28 -2.98
N GLU A 61 -7.61 -11.54 -3.43
CA GLU A 61 -7.27 -12.67 -2.57
C GLU A 61 -5.81 -12.61 -2.09
N PHE A 62 -4.86 -12.31 -2.99
CA PHE A 62 -3.43 -12.22 -2.66
C PHE A 62 -3.14 -11.16 -1.59
N TYR A 63 -3.77 -9.99 -1.69
CA TYR A 63 -3.62 -8.94 -0.69
C TYR A 63 -4.34 -9.27 0.62
N ASN A 64 -5.50 -9.92 0.55
CA ASN A 64 -6.25 -10.36 1.73
C ASN A 64 -5.53 -11.48 2.50
N GLU A 65 -4.77 -12.33 1.83
CA GLU A 65 -3.93 -13.36 2.46
C GLU A 65 -2.78 -12.74 3.28
N ILE A 66 -2.28 -11.57 2.87
CA ILE A 66 -1.18 -10.88 3.56
C ILE A 66 -1.70 -10.04 4.73
N LEU A 67 -2.76 -9.26 4.49
CA LEU A 67 -3.39 -8.41 5.50
C LEU A 67 -4.90 -8.65 5.52
N HIS A 68 -5.29 -9.71 6.22
CA HIS A 68 -6.67 -10.17 6.27
C HIS A 68 -7.56 -9.19 7.02
N GLN A 69 -8.60 -8.69 6.34
CA GLN A 69 -9.57 -7.74 6.91
C GLN A 69 -8.90 -6.55 7.62
N ASP A 70 -7.75 -6.09 7.08
CA ASP A 70 -6.98 -4.98 7.63
C ASP A 70 -6.38 -5.22 9.03
N THR A 71 -6.25 -6.50 9.42
CA THR A 71 -5.64 -6.94 10.68
C THR A 71 -4.29 -7.64 10.45
N CYS A 72 -3.36 -7.49 11.39
CA CYS A 72 -2.09 -8.21 11.36
C CYS A 72 -2.23 -9.57 12.07
N GLN A 73 -1.92 -10.64 11.35
CA GLN A 73 -1.89 -12.01 11.86
C GLN A 73 -0.43 -12.48 12.06
N PRO A 74 -0.19 -13.62 12.74
CA PRO A 74 1.17 -14.08 13.05
C PRO A 74 2.14 -14.13 11.86
N TYR A 75 1.63 -14.45 10.66
CA TYR A 75 2.41 -14.55 9.42
C TYR A 75 2.39 -13.30 8.55
N THR A 76 1.63 -12.24 8.91
CA THR A 76 1.51 -11.03 8.08
C THR A 76 2.89 -10.47 7.74
N ALA A 77 3.80 -10.38 8.73
CA ALA A 77 5.15 -9.85 8.55
C ALA A 77 5.93 -10.54 7.42
N ASP A 78 5.80 -11.86 7.29
CA ASP A 78 6.46 -12.62 6.21
C ASP A 78 5.87 -12.30 4.83
N GLY A 79 4.55 -12.08 4.75
CA GLY A 79 3.89 -11.63 3.53
C GLY A 79 4.29 -10.20 3.10
N LEU A 80 4.70 -9.35 4.04
CA LEU A 80 5.17 -7.99 3.72
C LEU A 80 6.49 -7.99 2.95
N ASP A 81 7.33 -9.01 3.11
CA ASP A 81 8.56 -9.19 2.30
C ASP A 81 8.21 -9.35 0.81
N LEU A 82 7.11 -10.05 0.49
CA LEU A 82 6.60 -10.18 -0.88
C LEU A 82 6.17 -8.83 -1.44
N LEU A 83 5.39 -8.07 -0.67
CA LEU A 83 4.91 -6.75 -1.10
C LEU A 83 6.07 -5.78 -1.32
N ALA A 84 7.07 -5.80 -0.45
CA ALA A 84 8.27 -4.98 -0.61
C ALA A 84 9.02 -5.35 -1.89
N ALA A 85 9.25 -6.65 -2.14
CA ALA A 85 9.90 -7.13 -3.36
C ALA A 85 9.15 -6.71 -4.63
N LEU A 86 7.83 -6.81 -4.64
CA LEU A 86 6.98 -6.36 -5.76
C LEU A 86 7.00 -4.84 -5.92
N ALA A 87 6.93 -4.10 -4.81
CA ALA A 87 6.94 -2.64 -4.82
C ALA A 87 8.27 -2.07 -5.33
N VAL A 88 9.38 -2.81 -5.21
CA VAL A 88 10.69 -2.34 -5.67
C VAL A 88 11.10 -2.78 -7.07
N ASP A 89 10.34 -3.66 -7.72
CA ASP A 89 10.68 -4.18 -9.05
C ASP A 89 10.07 -3.33 -10.18
N ASP A 90 10.88 -2.97 -11.17
CA ASP A 90 10.45 -2.12 -12.29
C ASP A 90 9.49 -2.83 -13.25
N ARG A 91 9.49 -4.17 -13.27
CA ARG A 91 8.57 -4.98 -14.09
C ARG A 91 7.13 -4.87 -13.60
N VAL A 92 6.92 -4.61 -12.31
CA VAL A 92 5.58 -4.48 -11.72
C VAL A 92 4.95 -3.15 -12.14
N PRO A 93 3.72 -3.10 -12.67
CA PRO A 93 3.14 -1.82 -13.10
C PRO A 93 2.94 -0.86 -11.91
N ALA A 94 3.00 0.45 -12.18
CA ALA A 94 2.94 1.49 -11.14
C ALA A 94 1.67 1.42 -10.27
N ARG A 95 0.55 0.93 -10.83
CA ARG A 95 -0.69 0.70 -10.06
C ARG A 95 -0.49 -0.38 -9.00
N GLN A 96 0.07 -1.53 -9.36
CA GLN A 96 0.34 -2.61 -8.42
C GLN A 96 1.41 -2.22 -7.41
N ARG A 97 2.43 -1.43 -7.80
CA ARG A 97 3.37 -0.84 -6.84
C ARG A 97 2.66 0.09 -5.85
N PHE A 98 1.72 0.92 -6.30
CA PHE A 98 0.90 1.75 -5.40
C PHE A 98 0.08 0.91 -4.42
N GLU A 99 -0.58 -0.15 -4.90
CA GLU A 99 -1.36 -1.05 -4.07
C GLU A 99 -0.48 -1.75 -3.02
N ALA A 100 0.70 -2.25 -3.41
CA ALA A 100 1.68 -2.86 -2.50
C ALA A 100 2.19 -1.88 -1.43
N VAL A 101 2.61 -0.67 -1.81
CA VAL A 101 3.06 0.37 -0.86
C VAL A 101 1.91 0.83 0.04
N GLY A 102 0.70 0.96 -0.49
CA GLY A 102 -0.49 1.28 0.29
C GLY A 102 -0.84 0.19 1.31
N LEU A 103 -0.63 -1.08 0.97
CA LEU A 103 -0.83 -2.20 1.87
C LEU A 103 0.26 -2.26 2.96
N LEU A 104 1.52 -1.99 2.60
CA LEU A 104 2.61 -1.81 3.57
C LEU A 104 2.31 -0.67 4.55
N PHE A 105 1.79 0.47 4.06
CA PHE A 105 1.35 1.57 4.93
C PHE A 105 0.22 1.11 5.87
N ARG A 106 -0.79 0.39 5.36
CA ARG A 106 -1.88 -0.14 6.18
C ARG A 106 -1.36 -1.06 7.28
N ALA A 107 -0.50 -2.02 6.94
CA ALA A 107 0.11 -2.96 7.87
C ALA A 107 0.94 -2.25 8.95
N ALA A 108 1.74 -1.24 8.58
CA ALA A 108 2.56 -0.46 9.50
C ALA A 108 1.74 0.43 10.46
N THR A 109 0.47 0.69 10.16
CA THR A 109 -0.39 1.61 10.90
C THR A 109 -1.63 0.95 11.48
N VAL A 110 -1.74 -0.39 11.46
CA VAL A 110 -2.92 -1.11 11.98
C VAL A 110 -3.25 -0.69 13.42
N ALA A 111 -2.26 -0.72 14.31
CA ALA A 111 -2.44 -0.34 15.72
C ALA A 111 -2.99 1.09 15.87
N ASP A 112 -2.38 2.06 15.17
CA ASP A 112 -2.80 3.47 15.17
C ASP A 112 -4.24 3.63 14.62
N ARG A 113 -4.56 2.97 13.51
CA ARG A 113 -5.87 3.12 12.85
C ARG A 113 -6.98 2.48 13.66
N HIS A 114 -6.76 1.27 14.16
CA HIS A 114 -7.70 0.58 15.06
C HIS A 114 -7.93 1.37 16.35
N LEU A 115 -6.86 1.94 16.93
CA LEU A 115 -6.97 2.81 18.09
C LEU A 115 -7.85 4.03 17.80
N ALA A 116 -7.71 4.65 16.63
CA ALA A 116 -8.54 5.78 16.23
C ALA A 116 -10.02 5.40 16.05
N GLU A 117 -10.30 4.20 15.54
CA GLU A 117 -11.64 3.70 15.25
C GLU A 117 -12.40 3.25 16.50
N SER A 118 -11.73 2.56 17.43
CA SER A 118 -12.38 1.95 18.59
C SER A 118 -12.39 2.83 19.85
N TRP A 119 -11.71 3.98 19.84
CA TRP A 119 -11.52 4.80 21.04
C TRP A 119 -12.84 5.17 21.76
N PRO A 120 -12.92 5.06 23.11
CA PRO A 120 -11.87 4.68 24.06
C PRO A 120 -11.80 3.16 24.35
N ALA A 121 -12.55 2.34 23.63
CA ALA A 121 -12.50 0.89 23.79
C ALA A 121 -11.23 0.31 23.15
N ALA A 122 -10.80 -0.84 23.66
CA ALA A 122 -9.75 -1.63 23.04
C ALA A 122 -10.26 -2.22 21.70
N PRO A 123 -9.43 -2.26 20.64
CA PRO A 123 -9.84 -2.87 19.39
C PRO A 123 -10.09 -4.38 19.56
N GLN A 124 -11.22 -4.87 19.05
CA GLN A 124 -11.69 -6.24 19.27
C GLN A 124 -10.76 -7.32 18.69
N HIS A 125 -10.03 -6.99 17.63
CA HIS A 125 -9.15 -7.91 16.89
C HIS A 125 -7.67 -7.47 16.92
N ALA A 126 -7.28 -6.65 17.90
CA ALA A 126 -5.88 -6.26 18.05
C ALA A 126 -5.02 -7.46 18.41
N ASP A 127 -3.90 -7.60 17.71
CA ASP A 127 -2.81 -8.52 18.04
C ASP A 127 -1.51 -7.69 18.11
N PRO A 128 -1.19 -7.11 19.29
CA PRO A 128 -0.06 -6.18 19.42
C PRO A 128 1.28 -6.78 19.01
N ASP A 129 1.47 -8.09 19.20
CA ASP A 129 2.72 -8.76 18.86
C ASP A 129 2.84 -8.91 17.33
N SER A 130 1.77 -9.31 16.66
CA SER A 130 1.73 -9.38 15.19
C SER A 130 1.81 -8.00 14.55
N GLU A 131 1.13 -7.00 15.10
CA GLU A 131 1.18 -5.61 14.65
C GLU A 131 2.60 -5.03 14.78
N ALA A 132 3.28 -5.26 15.92
CA ALA A 132 4.66 -4.82 16.12
C ALA A 132 5.63 -5.52 15.16
N ARG A 133 5.47 -6.83 14.91
CA ARG A 133 6.27 -7.56 13.91
C ARG A 133 6.04 -7.02 12.50
N ALA A 134 4.79 -6.79 12.11
CA ALA A 134 4.44 -6.21 10.82
C ALA A 134 5.06 -4.82 10.65
N CYS A 135 4.91 -3.94 11.65
CA CYS A 135 5.49 -2.60 11.65
C CYS A 135 7.02 -2.65 11.48
N ASN A 136 7.72 -3.51 12.23
CA ASN A 136 9.16 -3.70 12.08
C ASN A 136 9.57 -4.23 10.70
N ALA A 137 8.80 -5.16 10.12
CA ALA A 137 9.07 -5.65 8.76
C ALA A 137 8.99 -4.52 7.73
N VAL A 138 7.97 -3.65 7.80
CA VAL A 138 7.87 -2.49 6.88
C VAL A 138 9.02 -1.49 7.11
N LEU A 139 9.40 -1.26 8.37
CA LEU A 139 10.53 -0.37 8.70
C LEU A 139 11.81 -0.82 8.00
N LEU A 140 12.10 -2.14 7.99
CA LEU A 140 13.30 -2.70 7.34
C LEU A 140 13.33 -2.44 5.83
N HIS A 141 12.17 -2.46 5.16
CA HIS A 141 12.07 -2.23 3.70
C HIS A 141 11.96 -0.76 3.31
N THR A 142 11.70 0.13 4.28
CA THR A 142 11.45 1.56 4.03
C THR A 142 12.60 2.25 3.25
N PRO A 143 13.90 2.01 3.53
CA PRO A 143 14.98 2.62 2.76
C PRO A 143 14.92 2.32 1.26
N ASP A 144 14.72 1.05 0.88
CA ASP A 144 14.68 0.61 -0.51
C ASP A 144 13.44 1.14 -1.24
N LEU A 145 12.30 1.15 -0.55
CA LEU A 145 11.06 1.76 -1.04
C LEU A 145 11.26 3.26 -1.32
N LEU A 146 11.89 3.99 -0.39
CA LEU A 146 12.14 5.42 -0.55
C LEU A 146 13.23 5.75 -1.58
N ALA A 147 14.13 4.81 -1.89
CA ALA A 147 15.13 4.96 -2.94
C ALA A 147 14.48 5.09 -4.33
N ARG A 148 13.28 4.52 -4.53
CA ARG A 148 12.54 4.59 -5.79
C ARG A 148 11.85 5.91 -6.07
N TRP A 149 11.81 6.82 -5.10
CA TRP A 149 11.07 8.07 -5.16
C TRP A 149 11.13 8.79 -6.51
N SER A 150 12.32 8.94 -7.11
CA SER A 150 12.50 9.67 -8.37
C SER A 150 11.88 8.96 -9.58
N GLY A 151 11.80 7.64 -9.59
CA GLY A 151 11.21 6.85 -10.69
C GLY A 151 9.70 6.70 -10.60
N GLU A 152 9.09 7.03 -9.46
CA GLU A 152 7.69 6.72 -9.21
C GLU A 152 6.70 7.80 -9.66
N CYS A 153 5.48 7.39 -9.98
CA CYS A 153 4.39 8.31 -10.27
C CYS A 153 3.86 8.98 -8.99
N PHE A 154 3.01 10.00 -9.16
CA PHE A 154 2.46 10.77 -8.04
C PHE A 154 1.78 9.89 -6.97
N ALA A 155 0.93 8.95 -7.38
CA ALA A 155 0.19 8.11 -6.45
C ALA A 155 1.14 7.29 -5.55
N VAL A 156 2.15 6.65 -6.16
CA VAL A 156 3.15 5.88 -5.42
C VAL A 156 3.98 6.78 -4.51
N ARG A 157 4.41 7.97 -4.99
CA ARG A 157 5.12 8.96 -4.15
C ARG A 157 4.31 9.39 -2.94
N LEU A 158 2.99 9.56 -3.08
CA LEU A 158 2.13 9.90 -1.95
C LEU A 158 2.09 8.76 -0.92
N ALA A 159 1.98 7.50 -1.35
CA ALA A 159 2.02 6.35 -0.44
C ALA A 159 3.39 6.21 0.25
N LEU A 160 4.49 6.39 -0.49
CA LEU A 160 5.86 6.42 0.04
C LEU A 160 6.06 7.55 1.07
N ALA A 161 5.45 8.71 0.83
CA ALA A 161 5.48 9.81 1.77
C ALA A 161 4.79 9.47 3.09
N GLY A 162 3.71 8.69 3.03
CA GLY A 162 3.07 8.08 4.21
C GLY A 162 4.04 7.23 5.02
N LEU A 163 4.77 6.31 4.36
CA LEU A 163 5.76 5.48 5.05
C LEU A 163 6.90 6.31 5.68
N ALA A 164 7.37 7.36 5.00
CA ALA A 164 8.37 8.26 5.56
C ALA A 164 7.88 9.03 6.81
N VAL A 165 6.59 9.33 6.89
CA VAL A 165 5.95 9.93 8.07
C VAL A 165 5.77 8.90 9.20
N VAL A 166 5.44 7.65 8.85
CA VAL A 166 5.28 6.56 9.83
C VAL A 166 6.63 6.23 10.47
N PHE A 167 7.71 6.20 9.68
CA PHE A 167 9.08 5.89 10.10
C PHE A 167 10.00 7.12 9.96
N PRO A 168 9.82 8.14 10.82
CA PRO A 168 10.61 9.35 10.75
C PRO A 168 12.05 9.07 11.21
N THR A 169 13.00 9.72 10.54
CA THR A 169 14.39 9.81 10.93
C THR A 169 14.86 11.24 10.67
N ASP A 170 15.97 11.64 11.29
CA ASP A 170 16.59 12.97 11.07
C ASP A 170 16.92 13.24 9.60
N ARG A 171 17.00 12.18 8.78
CA ARG A 171 17.26 12.28 7.34
C ARG A 171 15.99 12.20 6.49
N THR A 172 15.03 11.35 6.84
CA THR A 172 13.87 11.07 5.98
C THR A 172 12.89 12.23 5.93
N LEU A 173 12.59 12.87 7.07
CA LEU A 173 11.62 13.98 7.10
C LEU A 173 12.12 15.23 6.36
N PRO A 174 13.35 15.74 6.56
CA PRO A 174 13.82 16.90 5.79
C PRO A 174 13.88 16.62 4.27
N ALA A 175 14.33 15.42 3.89
CA ALA A 175 14.36 15.01 2.49
C ALA A 175 12.95 14.91 1.89
N LEU A 176 11.98 14.38 2.65
CA LEU A 176 10.59 14.32 2.24
C LEU A 176 10.02 15.72 2.03
N THR A 177 10.21 16.63 3.00
CA THR A 177 9.73 18.01 2.92
C THR A 177 10.25 18.73 1.68
N ALA A 178 11.55 18.62 1.40
CA ALA A 178 12.15 19.20 0.20
C ALA A 178 11.56 18.62 -1.10
N ARG A 179 11.35 17.30 -1.15
CA ARG A 179 10.74 16.62 -2.29
C ARG A 179 9.30 17.08 -2.50
N LEU A 180 8.48 17.11 -1.45
CA LEU A 180 7.06 17.51 -1.52
C LEU A 180 6.87 18.97 -1.91
N HIS A 181 7.73 19.89 -1.43
CA HIS A 181 7.69 21.29 -1.85
C HIS A 181 7.86 21.47 -3.37
N THR A 182 8.68 20.63 -4.01
CA THR A 182 8.84 20.66 -5.46
C THR A 182 7.53 20.29 -6.18
N PHE A 183 6.75 19.36 -5.64
CA PHE A 183 5.47 18.93 -6.21
C PHE A 183 4.31 19.89 -5.94
N MET A 184 4.32 20.59 -4.81
CA MET A 184 3.26 21.54 -4.46
C MET A 184 3.05 22.62 -5.54
N ASN A 185 4.12 23.03 -6.22
CA ASN A 185 4.03 24.03 -7.28
C ASN A 185 3.20 23.55 -8.49
N GLN A 186 3.05 22.23 -8.65
CA GLN A 186 2.27 21.60 -9.71
C GLN A 186 0.83 21.28 -9.27
N HIS A 187 0.52 21.38 -7.97
CA HIS A 187 -0.76 21.00 -7.38
C HIS A 187 -1.31 22.10 -6.45
N PRO A 188 -2.16 22.98 -6.99
CA PRO A 188 -2.78 24.06 -6.24
C PRO A 188 -3.57 23.57 -5.01
N GLN A 189 -3.65 24.43 -4.00
CA GLN A 189 -4.48 24.20 -2.83
C GLN A 189 -5.97 24.13 -3.20
N GLY A 190 -6.75 23.31 -2.49
CA GLY A 190 -8.17 23.10 -2.78
C GLY A 190 -8.44 22.08 -3.87
N THR A 191 -7.39 21.41 -4.37
CA THR A 191 -7.52 20.17 -5.15
C THR A 191 -7.30 18.99 -4.20
N ASP A 192 -8.00 17.87 -4.43
CA ASP A 192 -7.82 16.64 -3.63
C ASP A 192 -6.33 16.31 -3.43
N ILE A 193 -5.59 16.26 -4.54
CA ILE A 193 -4.14 15.97 -4.54
C ILE A 193 -3.33 17.03 -3.78
N GLY A 194 -3.59 18.31 -4.05
CA GLY A 194 -2.85 19.40 -3.42
C GLY A 194 -3.08 19.45 -1.91
N ASP A 195 -4.26 19.08 -1.44
CA ASP A 195 -4.59 19.04 -0.03
C ASP A 195 -3.95 17.84 0.67
N TYR A 196 -3.85 16.68 0.00
CA TYR A 196 -3.15 15.51 0.56
C TYR A 196 -1.66 15.77 0.74
N LEU A 197 -1.01 16.44 -0.24
CA LEU A 197 0.40 16.82 -0.12
C LEU A 197 0.66 17.76 1.06
N ARG A 198 -0.22 18.75 1.23
CA ARG A 198 -0.14 19.69 2.35
C ARG A 198 -0.38 18.98 3.69
N PHE A 199 -1.30 18.03 3.72
CA PHE A 199 -1.53 17.22 4.92
C PHE A 199 -0.29 16.40 5.29
N VAL A 200 0.34 15.73 4.33
CA VAL A 200 1.59 14.98 4.58
C VAL A 200 2.71 15.89 5.08
N LEU A 201 2.83 17.11 4.57
CA LEU A 201 3.81 18.09 5.09
C LEU A 201 3.55 18.48 6.54
N VAL A 202 2.27 18.61 6.93
CA VAL A 202 1.90 18.85 8.33
C VAL A 202 2.32 17.67 9.20
N LEU A 203 2.08 16.43 8.75
CA LEU A 203 2.55 15.25 9.47
C LEU A 203 4.08 15.20 9.55
N ALA A 204 4.77 15.56 8.47
CA ALA A 204 6.23 15.58 8.42
C ALA A 204 6.85 16.64 9.34
N ALA A 205 6.11 17.70 9.70
CA ALA A 205 6.56 18.71 10.65
C ALA A 205 6.58 18.21 12.10
N GLN A 206 5.89 17.09 12.40
CA GLN A 206 5.78 16.52 13.75
C GLN A 206 5.27 17.52 14.81
N ASP A 207 4.41 18.46 14.39
CA ASP A 207 3.70 19.37 15.29
C ASP A 207 2.30 18.80 15.56
N ASP A 208 2.08 18.32 16.80
CA ASP A 208 0.82 17.70 17.20
C ASP A 208 -0.35 18.69 17.17
N SER A 209 -0.14 19.96 17.51
CA SER A 209 -1.20 20.97 17.53
C SER A 209 -1.66 21.30 16.11
N GLN A 210 -0.70 21.47 15.21
CA GLN A 210 -0.96 21.69 13.79
C GLN A 210 -1.60 20.46 13.15
N THR A 211 -1.10 19.26 13.47
CA THR A 211 -1.65 17.99 12.97
C THR A 211 -3.08 17.81 13.39
N LEU A 212 -3.41 18.08 14.66
CA LEU A 212 -4.78 18.01 15.16
C LEU A 212 -5.68 19.00 14.42
N ALA A 213 -5.30 20.27 14.35
CA ALA A 213 -6.10 21.31 13.72
C ALA A 213 -6.42 21.01 12.24
N VAL A 214 -5.43 20.51 11.49
CA VAL A 214 -5.62 20.16 10.06
C VAL A 214 -6.44 18.89 9.91
N THR A 215 -6.22 17.88 10.76
CA THR A 215 -7.03 16.65 10.78
C THR A 215 -8.49 16.99 11.01
N GLU A 216 -8.80 17.80 12.02
CA GLU A 216 -10.17 18.22 12.33
C GLU A 216 -10.82 19.00 11.19
N LYS A 217 -10.08 19.96 10.61
CA LYS A 217 -10.57 20.72 9.47
C LYS A 217 -10.94 19.83 8.27
N LEU A 218 -10.14 18.81 7.98
CA LEU A 218 -10.38 17.89 6.86
C LEU A 218 -11.53 16.93 7.15
N THR A 219 -11.64 16.42 8.37
CA THR A 219 -12.74 15.53 8.77
C THR A 219 -14.08 16.26 8.91
N ASP A 220 -14.08 17.53 9.33
CA ASP A 220 -15.31 18.31 9.42
C ASP A 220 -15.86 18.66 8.01
N ALA A 221 -15.01 18.66 6.97
CA ALA A 221 -15.38 19.10 5.63
C ALA A 221 -15.72 17.96 4.66
N TYR A 222 -14.87 16.92 4.56
CA TYR A 222 -14.92 15.96 3.44
C TYR A 222 -14.63 14.51 3.80
N TRP A 223 -14.16 14.23 5.01
CA TRP A 223 -13.66 12.92 5.41
C TRP A 223 -14.38 12.37 6.62
N THR A 224 -14.43 11.04 6.73
CA THR A 224 -15.02 10.41 7.92
C THR A 224 -14.07 10.60 9.09
N GLY A 225 -14.48 11.42 10.06
CA GLY A 225 -13.73 11.63 11.29
C GLY A 225 -13.82 10.45 12.25
N THR A 226 -12.83 10.37 13.12
CA THR A 226 -12.80 9.51 14.31
C THR A 226 -13.15 10.32 15.56
N VAL A 227 -13.35 9.64 16.70
CA VAL A 227 -13.68 10.28 17.97
C VAL A 227 -12.63 11.34 18.33
N ARG A 228 -13.05 12.57 18.66
CA ARG A 228 -12.14 13.71 18.91
C ARG A 228 -11.14 13.47 20.04
N GLY A 229 -11.49 12.62 21.01
CA GLY A 229 -10.64 12.22 22.13
C GLY A 229 -9.57 11.18 21.81
N ALA A 230 -9.57 10.58 20.61
CA ALA A 230 -8.54 9.63 20.20
C ALA A 230 -7.19 10.32 19.97
N PRO A 231 -6.05 9.61 20.10
CA PRO A 231 -4.73 10.21 19.91
C PRO A 231 -4.54 10.87 18.55
N THR A 232 -3.97 12.08 18.53
CA THR A 232 -3.82 12.89 17.30
C THR A 232 -3.16 12.13 16.16
N ARG A 233 -2.04 11.44 16.43
CA ARG A 233 -1.32 10.64 15.43
C ARG A 233 -2.20 9.53 14.84
N ALA A 234 -2.89 8.79 15.69
CA ALA A 234 -3.81 7.72 15.29
C ALA A 234 -4.90 8.26 14.36
N ARG A 235 -5.54 9.37 14.73
CA ARG A 235 -6.57 10.05 13.91
C ARG A 235 -6.01 10.49 12.56
N ALA A 236 -4.81 11.07 12.55
CA ALA A 236 -4.18 11.59 11.35
C ALA A 236 -3.75 10.49 10.37
N LEU A 237 -3.18 9.39 10.86
CA LEU A 237 -2.80 8.23 10.04
C LEU A 237 -4.02 7.49 9.50
N HIS A 238 -5.11 7.40 10.29
CA HIS A 238 -6.39 6.89 9.82
C HIS A 238 -6.94 7.75 8.66
N LEU A 239 -6.97 9.08 8.83
CA LEU A 239 -7.38 10.00 7.76
C LEU A 239 -6.50 9.84 6.51
N PHE A 240 -5.18 9.74 6.66
CA PHE A 240 -4.29 9.53 5.52
C PHE A 240 -4.54 8.19 4.82
N GLY A 241 -4.85 7.13 5.57
CA GLY A 241 -5.30 5.85 5.03
C GLY A 241 -6.54 5.97 4.15
N GLN A 242 -7.53 6.77 4.56
CA GLN A 242 -8.72 7.06 3.73
C GLN A 242 -8.34 7.78 2.43
N MET A 243 -7.41 8.75 2.49
CA MET A 243 -6.91 9.46 1.31
C MET A 243 -6.25 8.50 0.31
N LEU A 244 -5.38 7.59 0.78
CA LEU A 244 -4.75 6.59 -0.07
C LEU A 244 -5.78 5.64 -0.71
N THR A 245 -6.80 5.22 0.04
CA THR A 245 -7.90 4.41 -0.51
C THR A 245 -8.64 5.14 -1.62
N ARG A 246 -8.93 6.43 -1.46
CA ARG A 246 -9.57 7.26 -2.50
C ARG A 246 -8.69 7.42 -3.74
N VAL A 247 -7.39 7.63 -3.56
CA VAL A 247 -6.43 7.69 -4.68
C VAL A 247 -6.42 6.35 -5.45
N GLY A 248 -6.35 5.23 -4.74
CA GLY A 248 -6.39 3.89 -5.35
C GLY A 248 -7.66 3.64 -6.15
N ALA A 249 -8.82 4.01 -5.62
CA ALA A 249 -10.09 3.92 -6.32
C ALA A 249 -10.15 4.83 -7.58
N GLY A 250 -9.42 5.94 -7.58
CA GLY A 250 -9.27 6.80 -8.77
C GLY A 250 -8.46 6.14 -9.88
N LEU A 251 -7.46 5.32 -9.54
CA LEU A 251 -6.61 4.59 -10.50
C LEU A 251 -7.34 3.43 -11.20
N THR A 252 -8.45 2.95 -10.64
CA THR A 252 -9.23 1.84 -11.21
C THR A 252 -10.30 2.30 -12.20
N ARG A 253 -10.64 3.60 -12.23
CA ARG A 253 -11.60 4.13 -13.20
C ARG A 253 -10.94 4.26 -14.57
N PRO A 254 -11.54 3.73 -15.64
CA PRO A 254 -11.10 4.06 -16.99
C PRO A 254 -11.19 5.57 -17.19
N ALA A 255 -10.21 6.16 -17.89
CA ALA A 255 -10.27 7.56 -18.27
C ALA A 255 -11.62 7.84 -18.93
N PRO A 256 -12.30 8.96 -18.63
CA PRO A 256 -13.52 9.29 -19.33
C PRO A 256 -13.18 9.33 -20.82
N THR A 257 -13.78 8.43 -21.59
CA THR A 257 -13.76 8.50 -23.06
C THR A 257 -14.38 9.84 -23.41
N GLY A 258 -13.51 10.78 -23.78
CA GLY A 258 -13.92 12.11 -24.23
C GLY A 258 -14.89 11.97 -25.40
N GLN A 259 -15.97 12.74 -25.31
CA GLN A 259 -16.84 13.08 -26.43
C GLN A 259 -16.04 13.80 -27.54
#